data_AF-H0EZI8-F1
#
_entry.id   AF-H0EZI8-F1
#
_cell.length_a   1.000
_cell.length_b   1.000
_cell.length_c   1.000
_cell.angle_alpha   90.00
_cell.angle_beta   90.00
_cell.angle_gamma   90.00
#
_symmetry.space_group_name_H-M   'P 1'
#
loop_
_entity.id
_entity.type
_entity.pdbx_description
1 polymer ?
#
loop_
_entity_poly.entity_id
_entity_poly.type
_entity_poly.pdbx_seq_one_letter_code
_entity_poly.pdbx_strand_id
1 'polypeptide(L)'
;MKELLENIEKVWLGGFTGIFSQQSRHPDLLARFQKSFQNILDKHLPSRQKTGKRGTPAPKVALDSRILELFIGLGDASDEDCDFSEPLTDLLYFVVDILQFHGELNAYAEIDFDSITIETHDALRCYHDSLHGSGHVDIGKHTILILDKALHAFPWESLPCLNGQAVSRLPSLGCLRDRILLQRGQASDGCPDGHYVDRQNGSYILNPAGDLKNTQATFEKSLQDLDNWDGIVKREPKEEEIKENLVSKDLFLYFGHGSGAQYIRAREIRRLEKCSVTFLMGCSSGTLVDAAEFEAYGPAINYMHAGCPALVATLWDVTDKDIDRFAKSTFESWGLFQAECSIEKRGKGKKKAQHPSTEKVSLVEAVAKGREACNLRYLNAAAVCVYGVPVYLK
;
A
#
# COMPACT_ATOMS: atom_id res chain seq x y z
N MET A 1 3.91 17.37 -8.47
CA MET A 1 3.78 16.20 -7.58
C MET A 1 4.07 14.90 -8.31
N LYS A 2 3.38 14.56 -9.42
CA LYS A 2 3.73 13.39 -10.25
C LYS A 2 5.24 13.28 -10.53
N GLU A 3 5.82 14.30 -11.15
CA GLU A 3 7.25 14.36 -11.47
C GLU A 3 8.15 14.25 -10.22
N LEU A 4 7.70 14.74 -9.06
CA LEU A 4 8.44 14.61 -7.81
C LEU A 4 8.50 13.15 -7.35
N LEU A 5 7.39 12.42 -7.44
CA LEU A 5 7.33 11.00 -7.08
C LEU A 5 8.12 10.15 -8.06
N GLU A 6 8.04 10.44 -9.36
CA GLU A 6 8.86 9.77 -10.39
C GLU A 6 10.36 10.03 -10.17
N ASN A 7 10.76 11.26 -9.84
CA ASN A 7 12.16 11.57 -9.52
C ASN A 7 12.63 10.91 -8.22
N ILE A 8 11.78 10.83 -7.19
CA ILE A 8 12.14 10.17 -5.94
C ILE A 8 12.32 8.67 -6.17
N GLU A 9 11.40 8.04 -6.91
CA GLU A 9 11.57 6.64 -7.29
C GLU A 9 12.85 6.44 -8.09
N LYS A 10 13.09 7.24 -9.13
CA LYS A 10 14.27 7.12 -9.98
C LYS A 10 15.59 7.38 -9.24
N VAL A 11 15.65 8.40 -8.38
CA VAL A 11 16.91 8.88 -7.80
C VAL A 11 17.17 8.33 -6.40
N TRP A 12 16.15 8.18 -5.55
CA TRP A 12 16.33 7.68 -4.19
C TRP A 12 16.23 6.17 -4.12
N LEU A 13 15.29 5.57 -4.87
CA LEU A 13 15.10 4.12 -4.88
C LEU A 13 15.93 3.47 -5.98
N GLY A 14 15.91 4.00 -7.21
CA GLY A 14 16.66 3.47 -8.35
C GLY A 14 16.40 1.98 -8.55
N GLY A 15 17.48 1.19 -8.62
CA GLY A 15 17.41 -0.27 -8.66
C GLY A 15 16.76 -0.98 -7.48
N PHE A 16 16.48 -0.29 -6.37
CA PHE A 16 16.00 -0.90 -5.13
C PHE A 16 14.47 -0.86 -4.96
N THR A 17 13.71 -0.45 -5.97
CA THR A 17 12.23 -0.50 -5.94
C THR A 17 11.70 -1.90 -5.63
N GLY A 18 12.43 -2.95 -6.02
CA GLY A 18 12.08 -4.34 -5.74
C GLY A 18 11.97 -4.71 -4.26
N ILE A 19 12.51 -3.89 -3.34
CA ILE A 19 12.29 -4.08 -1.89
C ILE A 19 10.81 -3.96 -1.48
N PHE A 20 10.02 -3.23 -2.28
CA PHE A 20 8.60 -3.02 -2.08
C PHE A 20 7.72 -4.05 -2.82
N SER A 21 8.31 -4.97 -3.58
CA SER A 21 7.55 -5.97 -4.33
C SER A 21 6.71 -6.85 -3.41
N GLN A 22 5.43 -6.99 -3.76
CA GLN A 22 4.48 -7.88 -3.09
C GLN A 22 4.45 -9.29 -3.70
N GLN A 23 5.33 -9.58 -4.67
CA GLN A 23 5.36 -10.86 -5.37
C GLN A 23 5.66 -12.02 -4.40
N SER A 24 4.96 -13.14 -4.56
CA SER A 24 5.25 -14.33 -3.75
C SER A 24 6.64 -14.88 -4.06
N ARG A 25 7.26 -15.44 -3.03
CA ARG A 25 8.53 -16.13 -3.18
C ARG A 25 8.30 -17.49 -3.82
N HIS A 26 9.04 -17.77 -4.90
CA HIS A 26 9.06 -19.06 -5.57
C HIS A 26 10.47 -19.67 -5.45
N PRO A 27 10.75 -20.46 -4.40
CA PRO A 27 12.10 -20.94 -4.10
C PRO A 27 12.78 -21.68 -5.26
N ASP A 28 12.02 -22.50 -6.00
CA ASP A 28 12.54 -23.27 -7.12
C ASP A 28 12.93 -22.37 -8.31
N LEU A 29 12.11 -21.36 -8.62
CA LEU A 29 12.40 -20.38 -9.66
C LEU A 29 13.56 -19.47 -9.25
N LEU A 30 13.61 -19.06 -7.98
CA LEU A 30 14.69 -18.25 -7.43
C LEU A 30 16.02 -19.01 -7.47
N ALA A 31 16.03 -20.31 -7.16
CA ALA A 31 17.23 -21.14 -7.26
C ALA A 31 17.73 -21.26 -8.72
N ARG A 32 16.82 -21.34 -9.70
CA ARG A 32 17.16 -21.30 -11.13
C ARG A 32 17.79 -19.95 -11.51
N PHE A 33 17.17 -18.84 -11.09
CA PHE A 33 17.71 -17.50 -11.33
C PHE A 33 19.08 -17.32 -10.68
N GLN A 34 19.24 -17.73 -9.41
CA GLN A 34 20.50 -17.70 -8.68
C GLN A 34 21.62 -18.44 -9.43
N LYS A 35 21.33 -19.63 -9.97
CA LYS A 35 22.31 -20.39 -10.75
C LYS A 35 22.71 -19.64 -12.02
N SER A 36 21.75 -19.09 -12.75
CA SER A 36 22.03 -18.28 -13.95
C SER A 36 22.86 -17.05 -13.61
N PHE A 37 22.46 -16.30 -12.58
CA PHE A 37 23.16 -15.10 -12.13
C PHE A 37 24.59 -15.39 -11.67
N GLN A 38 24.80 -16.48 -10.93
CA GLN A 38 26.14 -16.91 -10.53
C GLN A 38 27.02 -17.25 -11.75
N ASN A 39 26.47 -17.88 -12.79
CA ASN A 39 27.21 -18.14 -14.03
C ASN A 39 27.58 -16.85 -14.77
N ILE A 40 26.69 -15.86 -14.78
CA ILE A 40 26.94 -14.52 -15.37
C ILE A 40 28.11 -13.85 -14.62
N LEU A 41 28.08 -13.86 -13.28
CA LEU A 41 29.18 -13.32 -12.47
C LEU A 41 30.49 -14.08 -12.70
N ASP A 42 30.45 -15.42 -12.76
CA ASP A 42 31.62 -16.25 -13.04
C ASP A 42 32.22 -15.96 -14.44
N LYS A 43 31.36 -15.63 -15.40
CA LYS A 43 31.75 -15.28 -16.77
C LYS A 43 32.35 -13.89 -16.89
N HIS A 44 31.88 -12.89 -16.15
CA HIS A 44 32.22 -11.48 -16.39
C HIS A 44 33.10 -10.83 -15.33
N LEU A 45 33.16 -11.35 -14.10
CA LEU A 45 33.99 -10.75 -13.06
C LEU A 45 35.46 -11.17 -13.18
N PRO A 46 36.42 -10.22 -13.21
CA PRO A 46 37.86 -10.52 -13.31
C PRO A 46 38.36 -11.45 -12.19
N SER A 47 37.85 -11.27 -10.97
CA SER A 47 38.17 -12.13 -9.81
C SER A 47 37.74 -13.59 -9.98
N ARG A 48 36.73 -13.86 -10.81
CA ARG A 48 36.17 -15.20 -11.06
C ARG A 48 36.69 -15.85 -12.33
N GLN A 49 37.15 -15.07 -13.30
CA GLN A 49 37.84 -15.54 -14.51
C GLN A 49 39.30 -15.93 -14.25
N LYS A 50 40.02 -15.17 -13.41
CA LYS A 50 41.47 -15.34 -13.19
C LYS A 50 41.73 -16.48 -12.20
N THR A 51 42.00 -17.69 -12.72
CA THR A 51 42.72 -18.72 -11.96
C THR A 51 44.15 -18.21 -11.74
N GLY A 52 44.47 -17.77 -10.52
CA GLY A 52 45.80 -17.26 -10.21
C GLY A 52 46.89 -18.28 -10.58
N LYS A 53 48.02 -17.79 -11.12
CA LYS A 53 49.24 -18.57 -11.42
C LYS A 53 49.89 -19.25 -10.20
N ARG A 54 49.23 -19.21 -9.03
CA ARG A 54 49.57 -19.93 -7.80
C ARG A 54 48.28 -20.35 -7.08
N GLY A 55 47.65 -21.42 -7.56
CA GLY A 55 47.04 -22.51 -6.77
C GLY A 55 45.95 -22.25 -5.71
N THR A 56 45.63 -21.02 -5.31
CA THR A 56 44.54 -20.74 -4.35
C THR A 56 43.41 -20.01 -5.06
N PRO A 57 42.21 -20.62 -5.19
CA PRO A 57 41.04 -19.89 -5.68
C PRO A 57 40.75 -18.73 -4.72
N ALA A 58 40.50 -17.54 -5.28
CA ALA A 58 39.98 -16.44 -4.49
C ALA A 58 38.66 -16.89 -3.82
N PRO A 59 38.40 -16.53 -2.55
CA PRO A 59 37.16 -16.90 -1.89
C PRO A 59 35.99 -16.32 -2.67
N LYS A 60 35.13 -17.20 -3.20
CA LYS A 60 33.90 -16.78 -3.86
C LYS A 60 32.88 -16.39 -2.80
N VAL A 61 32.45 -15.14 -2.82
CA VAL A 61 31.42 -14.66 -1.90
C VAL A 61 30.06 -15.11 -2.43
N ALA A 62 29.31 -15.81 -1.59
CA ALA A 62 27.94 -16.21 -1.89
C ALA A 62 26.97 -15.07 -1.54
N LEU A 63 26.09 -14.73 -2.48
CA LEU A 63 25.06 -13.71 -2.26
C LEU A 63 23.88 -14.31 -1.49
N ASP A 64 23.34 -13.53 -0.56
CA ASP A 64 22.10 -13.84 0.15
C ASP A 64 20.92 -13.81 -0.83
N SER A 65 19.97 -14.74 -0.68
CA SER A 65 18.81 -14.83 -1.58
C SER A 65 17.96 -13.56 -1.61
N ARG A 66 17.95 -12.78 -0.52
CA ARG A 66 17.25 -11.50 -0.44
C ARG A 66 17.81 -10.44 -1.38
N ILE A 67 19.10 -10.51 -1.73
CA ILE A 67 19.69 -9.62 -2.75
C ILE A 67 19.14 -9.99 -4.13
N LEU A 68 19.01 -11.29 -4.41
CA LEU A 68 18.45 -11.78 -5.68
C LEU A 68 16.96 -11.46 -5.81
N GLU A 69 16.22 -11.47 -4.70
CA GLU A 69 14.83 -11.03 -4.65
C GLU A 69 14.66 -9.55 -5.07
N LEU A 70 15.67 -8.69 -4.92
CA LEU A 70 15.60 -7.30 -5.42
C LEU A 70 15.49 -7.27 -6.95
N PHE A 71 16.23 -8.12 -7.65
CA PHE A 71 16.18 -8.22 -9.11
C PHE A 71 14.83 -8.77 -9.59
N ILE A 72 14.30 -9.78 -8.90
CA ILE A 72 12.96 -10.32 -9.19
C ILE A 72 11.90 -9.23 -8.96
N GLY A 73 12.03 -8.48 -7.87
CA GLY A 73 11.07 -7.48 -7.45
C GLY A 73 11.01 -6.22 -8.33
N LEU A 74 11.93 -6.04 -9.29
CA LEU A 74 11.89 -4.90 -10.22
C LEU A 74 10.61 -4.84 -11.06
N GLY A 75 9.96 -5.99 -11.26
CA GLY A 75 8.75 -6.12 -12.05
C GLY A 75 8.92 -7.13 -13.19
N ASP A 76 7.88 -7.28 -13.99
CA ASP A 76 7.82 -8.31 -15.02
C ASP A 76 8.74 -8.01 -16.22
N ALA A 77 9.93 -8.59 -16.21
CA ALA A 77 10.91 -8.53 -17.32
C ALA A 77 10.45 -9.12 -18.66
N SER A 78 9.25 -9.70 -18.75
CA SER A 78 8.63 -10.09 -20.03
C SER A 78 7.84 -8.94 -20.69
N ASP A 79 7.55 -7.87 -19.96
CA ASP A 79 6.86 -6.68 -20.46
C ASP A 79 7.81 -5.84 -21.34
N GLU A 80 7.40 -5.57 -22.58
CA GLU A 80 8.20 -4.81 -23.56
C GLU A 80 8.26 -3.31 -23.23
N ASP A 81 7.34 -2.81 -22.39
CA ASP A 81 7.31 -1.41 -21.98
C ASP A 81 8.25 -1.12 -20.78
N CYS A 82 8.85 -2.16 -20.17
CA CYS A 82 9.74 -2.03 -19.02
C CYS A 82 11.21 -1.87 -19.45
N ASP A 83 11.83 -0.73 -19.10
CA ASP A 83 13.28 -0.54 -19.21
C ASP A 83 13.97 -0.74 -17.85
N PHE A 84 14.66 -1.87 -17.71
CA PHE A 84 15.42 -2.21 -16.51
C PHE A 84 16.92 -1.91 -16.61
N SER A 85 17.37 -1.21 -17.67
CA SER A 85 18.80 -0.93 -17.86
C SER A 85 19.43 -0.15 -16.68
N GLU A 86 18.82 0.97 -16.29
CA GLU A 86 19.26 1.77 -15.13
C GLU A 86 19.08 0.98 -13.80
N PRO A 87 17.89 0.42 -13.47
CA PRO A 87 17.70 -0.37 -12.24
C PRO A 87 18.67 -1.55 -12.07
N LEU A 88 18.91 -2.32 -13.13
CA LEU A 88 19.83 -3.46 -13.07
C LEU A 88 21.26 -2.98 -12.86
N THR A 89 21.66 -1.90 -13.52
CA THR A 89 22.99 -1.32 -13.34
C THR A 89 23.22 -0.93 -11.88
N ASP A 90 22.26 -0.25 -11.24
CA ASP A 90 22.33 0.10 -9.81
C ASP A 90 22.49 -1.15 -8.92
N LEU A 91 21.69 -2.19 -9.16
CA LEU A 91 21.78 -3.43 -8.39
C LEU A 91 23.09 -4.18 -8.64
N LEU A 92 23.67 -4.09 -9.84
CA LEU A 92 24.97 -4.66 -10.15
C LEU A 92 26.11 -3.92 -9.42
N TYR A 93 26.07 -2.60 -9.36
CA TYR A 93 26.99 -1.82 -8.53
C TYR A 93 26.91 -2.27 -7.07
N PHE A 94 25.69 -2.41 -6.54
CA PHE A 94 25.46 -2.91 -5.18
C PHE A 94 26.02 -4.32 -4.96
N VAL A 95 25.85 -5.23 -5.92
CA VAL A 95 26.43 -6.57 -5.85
C VAL A 95 27.94 -6.51 -5.81
N VAL A 96 28.59 -5.72 -6.69
CA VAL A 96 30.05 -5.61 -6.69
C VAL A 96 30.57 -4.99 -5.38
N ASP A 97 29.89 -3.99 -4.82
CA ASP A 97 30.22 -3.42 -3.51
C ASP A 97 30.15 -4.47 -2.39
N ILE A 98 29.12 -5.33 -2.39
CA ILE A 98 29.02 -6.43 -1.42
C ILE A 98 30.20 -7.39 -1.57
N LEU A 99 30.54 -7.78 -2.79
CA LEU A 99 31.68 -8.66 -3.07
C LEU A 99 32.98 -8.03 -2.57
N GLN A 100 33.20 -6.75 -2.87
CA GLN A 100 34.37 -6.00 -2.46
C GLN A 100 34.48 -5.88 -0.94
N PHE A 101 33.38 -5.61 -0.25
CA PHE A 101 33.33 -5.56 1.21
C PHE A 101 33.71 -6.89 1.87
N HIS A 102 33.34 -8.02 1.24
CA HIS A 102 33.66 -9.36 1.71
C HIS A 102 35.02 -9.90 1.18
N GLY A 103 35.82 -9.05 0.53
CA GLY A 103 37.19 -9.37 0.11
C GLY A 103 37.34 -9.89 -1.32
N GLU A 104 36.27 -9.91 -2.11
CA GLU A 104 36.30 -10.27 -3.54
C GLU A 104 36.38 -9.00 -4.41
N LEU A 105 37.61 -8.56 -4.68
CA LEU A 105 37.87 -7.27 -5.33
C LEU A 105 37.69 -7.33 -6.86
N ASN A 106 36.92 -6.40 -7.41
CA ASN A 106 36.78 -6.20 -8.85
C ASN A 106 36.80 -4.68 -9.15
N ALA A 107 37.66 -4.24 -10.07
CA ALA A 107 37.70 -2.83 -10.47
C ALA A 107 36.60 -2.55 -11.50
N TYR A 108 35.79 -1.50 -11.30
CA TYR A 108 34.67 -1.16 -12.21
C TYR A 108 35.08 -0.98 -13.67
N ALA A 109 36.27 -0.43 -13.92
CA ALA A 109 36.79 -0.26 -15.28
C ALA A 109 37.13 -1.59 -15.99
N GLU A 110 37.22 -2.71 -15.26
CA GLU A 110 37.46 -4.05 -15.80
C GLU A 110 36.18 -4.88 -15.95
N ILE A 111 35.01 -4.33 -15.57
CA ILE A 111 33.73 -5.03 -15.61
C ILE A 111 32.91 -4.52 -16.79
N ASP A 112 32.46 -5.43 -17.64
CA ASP A 112 31.49 -5.14 -18.70
C ASP A 112 30.06 -5.19 -18.13
N PHE A 113 29.63 -4.08 -17.53
CA PHE A 113 28.29 -3.97 -16.95
C PHE A 113 27.18 -4.11 -17.99
N ASP A 114 27.38 -3.61 -19.22
CA ASP A 114 26.36 -3.68 -20.28
C ASP A 114 26.04 -5.15 -20.62
N SER A 115 27.08 -5.98 -20.79
CA SER A 115 26.90 -7.42 -21.03
C SER A 115 26.24 -8.14 -19.85
N ILE A 116 26.61 -7.80 -18.61
CA ILE A 116 25.99 -8.40 -17.41
C ILE A 116 24.51 -8.00 -17.31
N THR A 117 24.16 -6.74 -17.58
CA THR A 117 22.79 -6.24 -17.56
C THR A 117 21.92 -6.99 -18.57
N ILE A 118 22.39 -7.17 -19.81
CA ILE A 118 21.66 -7.92 -20.85
C ILE A 118 21.43 -9.37 -20.42
N GLU A 119 22.48 -10.08 -19.99
CA GLU A 119 22.34 -11.49 -19.59
C GLU A 119 21.47 -11.65 -18.32
N THR A 120 21.51 -10.68 -17.41
CA THR A 120 20.67 -10.67 -16.20
C THR A 120 19.22 -10.43 -16.56
N HIS A 121 18.94 -9.50 -17.48
CA HIS A 121 17.60 -9.27 -18.01
C HIS A 121 17.02 -10.53 -18.66
N ASP A 122 17.80 -11.23 -19.49
CA ASP A 122 17.38 -12.50 -20.09
C ASP A 122 17.09 -13.58 -19.05
N ALA A 123 17.88 -13.64 -17.97
CA ALA A 123 17.64 -14.56 -16.86
C ALA A 123 16.35 -14.21 -16.09
N LEU A 124 16.05 -12.92 -15.91
CA LEU A 124 14.80 -12.45 -15.29
C LEU A 124 13.59 -12.74 -16.17
N ARG A 125 13.69 -12.53 -17.47
CA ARG A 125 12.65 -12.91 -18.43
C ARG A 125 12.32 -14.40 -18.35
N CYS A 126 13.36 -15.25 -18.33
CA CYS A 126 13.18 -16.69 -18.15
C CYS A 126 12.47 -17.06 -16.82
N TYR A 127 12.73 -16.30 -15.75
CA TYR A 127 12.07 -16.46 -14.46
C TYR A 127 10.57 -16.10 -14.57
N HIS A 128 10.22 -14.94 -15.15
CA HIS A 128 8.83 -14.50 -15.26
C HIS A 128 8.02 -15.32 -16.27
N ASP A 129 8.60 -15.72 -17.40
CA ASP A 129 7.94 -16.65 -18.34
C ASP A 129 7.56 -17.98 -17.66
N SER A 130 8.45 -18.49 -16.80
CA SER A 130 8.18 -19.70 -16.01
C SER A 130 7.08 -19.49 -14.97
N LEU A 131 7.04 -18.29 -14.36
CA LEU A 131 6.02 -17.92 -13.39
C LEU A 131 4.64 -17.80 -14.06
N HIS A 132 4.54 -17.14 -15.21
CA HIS A 132 3.32 -17.06 -16.00
C HIS A 132 2.80 -18.44 -16.41
N GLY A 133 3.71 -19.34 -16.80
CA GLY A 133 3.37 -20.73 -17.12
C GLY A 133 2.79 -21.53 -15.94
N SER A 134 2.99 -21.08 -14.70
CA SER A 134 2.43 -21.70 -13.50
C SER A 134 1.01 -21.23 -13.17
N GLY A 135 0.52 -20.15 -13.81
CA GLY A 135 -0.81 -19.59 -13.55
C GLY A 135 -0.98 -18.99 -12.15
N HIS A 136 0.11 -18.66 -11.46
CA HIS A 136 0.09 -18.11 -10.12
C HIS A 136 -0.38 -16.64 -10.14
N VAL A 137 -1.33 -16.30 -9.27
CA VAL A 137 -1.78 -14.92 -9.05
C VAL A 137 -1.52 -14.58 -7.59
N ASP A 138 -0.76 -13.53 -7.34
CA ASP A 138 -0.56 -13.00 -6.00
C ASP A 138 -1.82 -12.25 -5.55
N ILE A 139 -2.52 -12.82 -4.57
CA ILE A 139 -3.74 -12.22 -4.02
C ILE A 139 -3.62 -12.07 -2.49
N GLY A 140 -4.19 -10.98 -1.96
CA GLY A 140 -4.26 -10.72 -0.53
C GLY A 140 -2.93 -10.29 0.12
N LYS A 141 -1.95 -9.86 -0.68
CA LYS A 141 -0.66 -9.36 -0.16
C LYS A 141 -0.81 -7.91 0.30
N HIS A 142 -0.15 -7.58 1.40
CA HIS A 142 -0.24 -6.27 2.03
C HIS A 142 1.13 -5.80 2.49
N THR A 143 1.41 -4.51 2.31
CA THR A 143 2.59 -3.83 2.85
C THR A 143 2.15 -2.88 3.95
N ILE A 144 2.81 -2.95 5.11
CA ILE A 144 2.58 -2.04 6.24
C ILE A 144 3.86 -1.23 6.45
N LEU A 145 3.78 0.07 6.17
CA LEU A 145 4.88 1.00 6.34
C LEU A 145 4.94 1.50 7.79
N ILE A 146 6.10 1.38 8.41
CA ILE A 146 6.40 2.02 9.69
C ILE A 146 7.40 3.12 9.38
N LEU A 147 6.90 4.35 9.42
CA LEU A 147 7.62 5.53 8.94
C LEU A 147 8.20 6.31 10.10
N ASP A 148 9.38 6.89 9.89
CA ASP A 148 9.92 7.93 10.76
C ASP A 148 9.02 9.18 10.71
N LYS A 149 9.03 9.98 11.78
CA LYS A 149 8.23 11.19 11.91
C LYS A 149 8.38 12.16 10.73
N ALA A 150 9.59 12.23 10.16
CA ALA A 150 9.88 13.10 9.02
C ALA A 150 9.28 12.61 7.68
N LEU A 151 8.84 11.35 7.61
CA LEU A 151 8.44 10.69 6.37
C LEU A 151 6.92 10.54 6.21
N HIS A 152 6.12 10.91 7.23
CA HIS A 152 4.66 10.77 7.17
C HIS A 152 4.00 11.71 6.15
N ALA A 153 4.54 12.90 5.91
CA ALA A 153 3.96 13.83 4.94
C ALA A 153 4.08 13.32 3.49
N PHE A 154 4.99 12.38 3.23
CA PHE A 154 5.25 11.87 1.89
C PHE A 154 4.20 10.80 1.50
N PRO A 155 3.60 10.86 0.30
CA PRO A 155 2.60 9.90 -0.15
C PRO A 155 3.24 8.64 -0.77
N TRP A 156 3.93 7.85 0.06
CA TRP A 156 4.64 6.62 -0.35
C TRP A 156 3.79 5.68 -1.20
N GLU A 157 2.51 5.51 -0.85
CA GLU A 157 1.54 4.65 -1.53
C GLU A 157 1.19 5.11 -2.96
N SER A 158 1.66 6.29 -3.36
CA SER A 158 1.49 6.85 -4.70
C SER A 158 2.80 6.92 -5.51
N LEU A 159 3.90 6.36 -4.98
CA LEU A 159 5.08 6.07 -5.80
C LEU A 159 4.70 5.11 -6.93
N PRO A 160 5.21 5.27 -8.16
CA PRO A 160 4.88 4.37 -9.27
C PRO A 160 4.99 2.88 -8.93
N CYS A 161 6.03 2.45 -8.22
CA CYS A 161 6.24 1.06 -7.80
C CYS A 161 5.24 0.54 -6.75
N LEU A 162 4.57 1.44 -6.00
CA LEU A 162 3.57 1.10 -4.97
C LEU A 162 2.14 1.44 -5.39
N ASN A 163 1.96 2.17 -6.49
CA ASN A 163 0.65 2.59 -6.96
C ASN A 163 -0.20 1.39 -7.38
N GLY A 164 -1.41 1.30 -6.83
CA GLY A 164 -2.31 0.16 -7.03
C GLY A 164 -2.06 -1.02 -6.09
N GLN A 165 -0.98 -1.01 -5.29
CA GLN A 165 -0.72 -2.03 -4.29
C GLN A 165 -1.46 -1.75 -2.97
N ALA A 166 -1.71 -2.80 -2.20
CA ALA A 166 -2.34 -2.69 -0.89
C ALA A 166 -1.31 -2.25 0.16
N VAL A 167 -1.21 -0.94 0.38
CA VAL A 167 -0.26 -0.33 1.32
C VAL A 167 -0.98 0.45 2.41
N SER A 168 -0.59 0.21 3.65
CA SER A 168 -1.08 0.93 4.85
C SER A 168 0.10 1.36 5.73
N ARG A 169 -0.18 2.15 6.77
CA ARG A 169 0.81 2.70 7.69
C ARG A 169 0.51 2.29 9.12
N LEU A 170 1.54 2.13 9.93
CA LEU A 170 1.39 2.06 11.39
C LEU A 170 2.51 2.87 12.06
N PRO A 171 2.26 3.45 13.25
CA PRO A 171 3.26 4.26 13.93
C PRO A 171 4.38 3.41 14.56
N SER A 172 4.14 2.12 14.85
CA SER A 172 5.14 1.24 15.43
C SER A 172 4.80 -0.24 15.27
N LEU A 173 5.81 -1.10 15.46
CA LEU A 173 5.63 -2.55 15.57
C LEU A 173 4.77 -2.94 16.79
N GLY A 174 4.77 -2.13 17.85
CA GLY A 174 3.89 -2.30 19.01
C GLY A 174 2.42 -2.21 18.61
N CYS A 175 2.06 -1.15 17.87
CA CYS A 175 0.70 -0.99 17.35
C CYS A 175 0.30 -2.15 16.42
N LEU A 176 1.21 -2.60 15.55
CA LEU A 176 0.96 -3.75 14.67
C LEU A 176 0.67 -5.02 15.48
N ARG A 177 1.51 -5.32 16.47
CA ARG A 177 1.31 -6.47 17.35
C ARG A 177 -0.05 -6.41 18.03
N ASP A 178 -0.44 -5.26 18.56
CA ASP A 178 -1.71 -5.10 19.25
C ASP A 178 -2.89 -5.40 18.32
N ARG A 179 -2.83 -4.98 17.04
CA ARG A 179 -3.86 -5.32 16.03
C ARG A 179 -3.89 -6.81 15.68
N ILE A 180 -2.72 -7.43 15.50
CA ILE A 180 -2.62 -8.88 15.24
C ILE A 180 -3.21 -9.67 16.42
N LEU A 181 -2.95 -9.26 17.66
CA LEU A 181 -3.51 -9.92 18.84
C LEU A 181 -5.03 -9.78 18.91
N LEU A 182 -5.59 -8.63 18.54
CA LEU A 182 -7.05 -8.44 18.42
C LEU A 182 -7.68 -9.33 17.34
N GLN A 183 -6.95 -9.62 16.25
CA GLN A 183 -7.41 -10.49 15.16
C GLN A 183 -7.43 -11.98 15.52
N ARG A 184 -6.55 -12.45 16.41
CA ARG A 184 -6.41 -13.88 16.74
C ARG A 184 -7.66 -14.54 17.30
N GLY A 185 -8.65 -13.76 17.78
CA GLY A 185 -9.96 -14.26 18.20
C GLY A 185 -11.03 -14.31 17.09
N GLN A 186 -10.71 -13.83 15.88
CA GLN A 186 -11.64 -13.67 14.75
C GLN A 186 -11.27 -14.52 13.53
N ALA A 187 -10.18 -15.29 13.59
CA ALA A 187 -9.74 -16.12 12.47
C ALA A 187 -10.78 -17.22 12.16
N SER A 188 -11.36 -17.17 10.96
CA SER A 188 -12.23 -18.21 10.42
C SER A 188 -11.51 -18.95 9.31
N ASP A 189 -11.59 -20.28 9.33
CA ASP A 189 -10.93 -21.15 8.34
C ASP A 189 -11.34 -20.77 6.90
N GLY A 190 -10.36 -20.64 6.01
CA GLY A 190 -10.55 -20.27 4.61
C GLY A 190 -10.83 -18.77 4.30
N CYS A 191 -10.75 -17.87 5.28
CA CYS A 191 -10.84 -16.43 5.03
C CYS A 191 -9.44 -15.76 5.07
N PRO A 192 -9.20 -14.65 4.33
CA PRO A 192 -7.92 -13.93 4.38
C PRO A 192 -7.55 -13.43 5.78
N ASP A 193 -6.24 -13.35 6.07
CA ASP A 193 -5.76 -12.78 7.33
C ASP A 193 -6.11 -11.29 7.42
N GLY A 194 -6.84 -10.90 8.47
CA GLY A 194 -7.24 -9.51 8.68
C GLY A 194 -8.23 -9.33 9.82
N HIS A 195 -8.62 -8.08 10.04
CA HIS A 195 -9.66 -7.73 11.01
C HIS A 195 -11.03 -7.80 10.35
N TYR A 196 -12.03 -8.37 11.02
CA TYR A 196 -13.36 -8.54 10.44
C TYR A 196 -14.41 -7.73 11.21
N VAL A 197 -15.12 -6.87 10.47
CA VAL A 197 -16.15 -5.96 11.00
C VAL A 197 -17.52 -6.32 10.46
N ASP A 198 -18.55 -6.16 11.28
CA ASP A 198 -19.93 -6.31 10.84
C ASP A 198 -20.36 -5.10 10.00
N ARG A 199 -20.76 -5.35 8.74
CA ARG A 199 -21.23 -4.32 7.80
C ARG A 199 -22.46 -3.57 8.31
N GLN A 200 -23.30 -4.20 9.13
CA GLN A 200 -24.54 -3.61 9.65
C GLN A 200 -24.30 -2.80 10.94
N ASN A 201 -23.17 -3.01 11.62
CA ASN A 201 -22.85 -2.31 12.87
C ASN A 201 -22.04 -1.04 12.63
N GLY A 202 -22.64 -0.06 11.95
CA GLY A 202 -21.98 1.20 11.61
C GLY A 202 -22.68 2.45 12.11
N SER A 203 -22.00 3.57 11.97
CA SER A 203 -22.53 4.91 12.18
C SER A 203 -21.90 5.89 11.19
N TYR A 204 -22.62 6.97 10.86
CA TYR A 204 -22.13 8.01 9.97
C TYR A 204 -22.51 9.42 10.43
N ILE A 205 -21.63 10.37 10.13
CA ILE A 205 -21.85 11.81 10.27
C ILE A 205 -21.69 12.44 8.89
N LEU A 206 -22.75 13.04 8.38
CA LEU A 206 -22.82 13.60 7.04
C LEU A 206 -23.17 15.08 7.08
N ASN A 207 -22.27 15.90 6.51
CA ASN A 207 -22.44 17.34 6.35
C ASN A 207 -22.83 18.04 7.68
N PRO A 208 -22.04 17.88 8.77
CA PRO A 208 -22.43 18.38 10.10
C PRO A 208 -22.58 19.91 10.15
N ALA A 209 -21.81 20.66 9.37
CA ALA A 209 -21.87 22.12 9.26
C ALA A 209 -22.93 22.63 8.26
N GLY A 210 -23.51 21.75 7.44
CA GLY A 210 -24.60 22.07 6.51
C GLY A 210 -24.16 22.72 5.19
N ASP A 211 -22.87 22.96 4.97
CA ASP A 211 -22.31 23.62 3.79
C ASP A 211 -21.86 22.67 2.67
N LEU A 212 -21.64 21.38 2.97
CA LEU A 212 -21.24 20.34 2.00
C LEU A 212 -22.45 19.72 1.28
N LYS A 213 -23.19 20.55 0.53
CA LYS A 213 -24.44 20.14 -0.15
C LYS A 213 -24.23 19.04 -1.19
N ASN A 214 -23.11 19.08 -1.93
CA ASN A 214 -22.79 18.08 -2.95
C ASN A 214 -22.54 16.72 -2.31
N THR A 215 -21.65 16.67 -1.31
CA THR A 215 -21.34 15.45 -0.54
C THR A 215 -22.58 14.85 0.10
N GLN A 216 -23.45 15.69 0.67
CA GLN A 216 -24.73 15.23 1.19
C GLN A 216 -25.57 14.56 0.09
N ALA A 217 -25.76 15.23 -1.05
CA ALA A 217 -26.53 14.67 -2.17
C ALA A 217 -25.92 13.37 -2.73
N THR A 218 -24.60 13.21 -2.67
CA THR A 218 -23.91 12.01 -3.15
C THR A 218 -24.11 10.80 -2.24
N PHE A 219 -24.06 10.98 -0.91
CA PHE A 219 -24.02 9.85 0.02
C PHE A 219 -25.30 9.63 0.83
N GLU A 220 -26.15 10.64 1.01
CA GLU A 220 -27.28 10.57 1.96
C GLU A 220 -28.18 9.36 1.70
N LYS A 221 -28.54 9.11 0.43
CA LYS A 221 -29.37 7.96 0.06
C LYS A 221 -28.66 6.63 0.35
N SER A 222 -27.45 6.46 -0.14
CA SER A 222 -26.69 5.20 0.03
C SER A 222 -26.40 4.88 1.50
N LEU A 223 -26.23 5.90 2.34
CA LEU A 223 -26.04 5.75 3.78
C LEU A 223 -27.36 5.42 4.51
N GLN A 224 -28.47 6.03 4.11
CA GLN A 224 -29.80 5.71 4.65
C GLN A 224 -30.29 4.32 4.26
N ASP A 225 -29.83 3.80 3.12
CA ASP A 225 -30.11 2.44 2.65
C ASP A 225 -29.31 1.36 3.43
N LEU A 226 -28.41 1.74 4.35
CA LEU A 226 -27.70 0.80 5.23
C LEU A 226 -28.54 0.42 6.44
N ASP A 227 -28.85 -0.87 6.58
CA ASP A 227 -29.63 -1.41 7.69
C ASP A 227 -28.87 -1.31 9.03
N ASN A 228 -29.54 -0.85 10.09
CA ASN A 228 -29.05 -0.78 11.47
C ASN A 228 -27.92 0.24 11.73
N TRP A 229 -27.77 1.24 10.86
CA TRP A 229 -26.80 2.32 11.04
C TRP A 229 -27.36 3.53 11.80
N ASP A 230 -26.52 4.11 12.66
CA ASP A 230 -26.83 5.38 13.34
C ASP A 230 -26.33 6.57 12.51
N GLY A 231 -27.25 7.46 12.11
CA GLY A 231 -26.96 8.57 11.21
C GLY A 231 -27.12 9.95 11.87
N ILE A 232 -26.11 10.82 11.69
CA ILE A 232 -26.18 12.25 12.01
C ILE A 232 -26.05 13.04 10.72
N VAL A 233 -27.12 13.69 10.27
CA VAL A 233 -27.15 14.44 9.01
C VAL A 233 -27.46 15.91 9.27
N LYS A 234 -26.68 16.81 8.67
CA LYS A 234 -26.96 18.26 8.62
C LYS A 234 -27.18 18.89 10.01
N ARG A 235 -26.45 18.38 11.00
CA ARG A 235 -26.38 18.95 12.35
C ARG A 235 -25.02 18.65 12.97
N GLU A 236 -24.60 19.51 13.89
CA GLU A 236 -23.41 19.25 14.69
C GLU A 236 -23.66 18.08 15.65
N PRO A 237 -22.75 17.10 15.71
CA PRO A 237 -22.79 16.03 16.70
C PRO A 237 -22.30 16.52 18.06
N LYS A 238 -22.82 15.94 19.14
CA LYS A 238 -22.25 16.12 20.48
C LYS A 238 -21.01 15.23 20.66
N GLU A 239 -20.07 15.68 21.51
CA GLU A 239 -18.85 14.92 21.84
C GLU A 239 -19.16 13.49 22.33
N GLU A 240 -20.19 13.32 23.16
CA GLU A 240 -20.63 12.01 23.65
C GLU A 240 -21.24 11.11 22.56
N GLU A 241 -21.95 11.67 21.57
CA GLU A 241 -22.48 10.88 20.44
C GLU A 241 -21.34 10.27 19.62
N ILE A 242 -20.28 11.05 19.36
CA ILE A 242 -19.10 10.54 18.65
C ILE A 242 -18.40 9.47 19.48
N LYS A 243 -18.22 9.72 20.78
CA LYS A 243 -17.57 8.79 21.70
C LYS A 243 -18.29 7.44 21.75
N GLU A 244 -19.61 7.47 21.90
CA GLU A 244 -20.44 6.27 21.93
C GLU A 244 -20.37 5.49 20.61
N ASN A 245 -20.45 6.19 19.47
CA ASN A 245 -20.31 5.60 18.16
C ASN A 245 -18.94 4.94 17.96
N LEU A 246 -17.85 5.60 18.34
CA LEU A 246 -16.50 5.06 18.21
C LEU A 246 -16.28 3.80 19.05
N VAL A 247 -16.94 3.66 20.20
CA VAL A 247 -16.77 2.50 21.09
C VAL A 247 -17.71 1.35 20.72
N SER A 248 -18.98 1.65 20.42
CA SER A 248 -20.03 0.64 20.25
C SER A 248 -20.08 0.06 18.85
N LYS A 249 -19.72 0.84 17.82
CA LYS A 249 -19.80 0.43 16.42
C LYS A 249 -18.51 -0.21 15.93
N ASP A 250 -18.64 -0.98 14.85
CA ASP A 250 -17.48 -1.50 14.13
C ASP A 250 -17.01 -0.52 13.05
N LEU A 251 -17.93 0.29 12.52
CA LEU A 251 -17.66 1.30 11.48
C LEU A 251 -18.13 2.71 11.90
N PHE A 252 -17.27 3.70 11.67
CA PHE A 252 -17.59 5.12 11.84
C PHE A 252 -17.15 5.91 10.61
N LEU A 253 -18.11 6.51 9.91
CA LEU A 253 -17.86 7.31 8.70
C LEU A 253 -18.11 8.79 8.97
N TYR A 254 -17.12 9.63 8.71
CA TYR A 254 -17.23 11.08 8.85
C TYR A 254 -17.04 11.76 7.50
N PHE A 255 -18.05 12.53 7.07
CA PHE A 255 -18.04 13.35 5.86
C PHE A 255 -18.25 14.81 6.25
N GLY A 256 -17.17 15.54 6.42
CA GLY A 256 -17.16 16.88 6.96
C GLY A 256 -15.80 17.56 6.85
N HIS A 257 -15.67 18.74 7.44
CA HIS A 257 -14.40 19.46 7.45
C HIS A 257 -13.40 18.84 8.42
N GLY A 258 -12.13 18.79 8.02
CA GLY A 258 -11.06 18.34 8.90
C GLY A 258 -11.19 16.88 9.31
N SER A 259 -10.76 16.61 10.53
CA SER A 259 -10.86 15.30 11.20
C SER A 259 -12.07 15.17 12.14
N GLY A 260 -12.93 16.18 12.21
CA GLY A 260 -13.98 16.26 13.24
C GLY A 260 -13.46 16.69 14.62
N ALA A 261 -12.20 17.15 14.73
CA ALA A 261 -11.59 17.63 15.98
C ALA A 261 -12.33 18.82 16.63
N GLN A 262 -13.16 19.54 15.88
CA GLN A 262 -14.07 20.56 16.39
C GLN A 262 -15.24 19.98 17.21
N TYR A 263 -15.54 18.69 17.05
CA TYR A 263 -16.66 18.01 17.71
C TYR A 263 -16.23 17.03 18.80
N ILE A 264 -15.00 16.50 18.73
CA ILE A 264 -14.44 15.61 19.75
C ILE A 264 -13.00 15.97 20.07
N ARG A 265 -12.67 16.08 21.36
CA ARG A 265 -11.31 16.40 21.80
C ARG A 265 -10.41 15.17 21.66
N ALA A 266 -9.17 15.40 21.22
CA ALA A 266 -8.15 14.36 21.09
C ALA A 266 -7.93 13.53 22.38
N ARG A 267 -8.08 14.16 23.56
CA ARG A 267 -7.93 13.46 24.85
C ARG A 267 -9.00 12.41 25.09
N GLU A 268 -10.21 12.60 24.56
CA GLU A 268 -11.32 11.66 24.74
C GLU A 268 -11.12 10.45 23.83
N ILE A 269 -10.66 10.67 22.59
CA ILE A 269 -10.28 9.59 21.67
C ILE A 269 -9.17 8.73 22.29
N ARG A 270 -8.11 9.34 22.82
CA ARG A 270 -6.99 8.59 23.43
C ARG A 270 -7.36 7.78 24.69
N ARG A 271 -8.50 8.07 25.32
CA ARG A 271 -8.99 7.36 26.52
C ARG A 271 -9.88 6.17 26.18
N LEU A 272 -10.24 6.00 24.90
CA LEU A 272 -11.06 4.89 24.48
C LEU A 272 -10.27 3.57 24.62
N GLU A 273 -10.93 2.55 25.15
CA GLU A 273 -10.38 1.19 25.23
C GLU A 273 -10.58 0.41 23.92
N LYS A 274 -11.62 0.79 23.15
CA LYS A 274 -11.94 0.27 21.83
C LYS A 274 -12.29 1.44 20.91
N CYS A 275 -11.88 1.36 19.66
CA CYS A 275 -12.23 2.33 18.63
C CYS A 275 -12.63 1.59 17.34
N SER A 276 -13.72 2.01 16.72
CA SER A 276 -14.21 1.52 15.43
C SER A 276 -13.18 1.71 14.31
N VAL A 277 -13.34 0.96 13.22
CA VAL A 277 -12.70 1.31 11.94
C VAL A 277 -13.31 2.62 11.44
N THR A 278 -12.46 3.58 11.08
CA THR A 278 -12.88 4.97 10.89
C THR A 278 -12.48 5.52 9.53
N PHE A 279 -13.41 6.23 8.89
CA PHE A 279 -13.15 7.05 7.70
C PHE A 279 -13.31 8.52 8.05
N LEU A 280 -12.26 9.31 7.89
CA LEU A 280 -12.30 10.76 8.03
C LEU A 280 -12.19 11.42 6.65
N MET A 281 -13.32 11.48 5.94
CA MET A 281 -13.42 12.08 4.61
C MET A 281 -13.57 13.60 4.73
N GLY A 282 -12.47 14.25 5.07
CA GLY A 282 -12.33 15.70 5.18
C GLY A 282 -10.91 16.14 4.84
N CYS A 283 -10.72 17.44 4.61
CA CYS A 283 -9.41 18.02 4.31
C CYS A 283 -8.42 17.85 5.47
N SER A 284 -7.17 17.45 5.18
CA SER A 284 -6.09 17.36 6.18
C SER A 284 -6.47 16.54 7.44
N SER A 285 -7.31 15.51 7.28
CA SER A 285 -7.89 14.77 8.40
C SER A 285 -6.89 13.83 9.09
N GLY A 286 -5.85 13.42 8.36
CA GLY A 286 -4.76 12.55 8.81
C GLY A 286 -3.41 13.26 8.90
N THR A 287 -3.37 14.58 8.66
CA THR A 287 -2.15 15.37 8.76
C THR A 287 -1.59 15.33 10.18
N LEU A 288 -0.27 15.13 10.28
CA LEU A 288 0.46 15.20 11.54
C LEU A 288 1.17 16.55 11.63
N VAL A 289 1.12 17.14 12.81
CA VAL A 289 1.85 18.37 13.11
C VAL A 289 3.29 18.00 13.45
N ASP A 290 4.23 18.54 12.67
CA ASP A 290 5.66 18.44 12.96
C ASP A 290 5.99 19.30 14.20
N ALA A 291 6.61 18.66 15.18
CA ALA A 291 7.04 19.26 16.43
C ALA A 291 8.58 19.31 16.54
N ALA A 292 9.27 19.36 15.40
CA ALA A 292 10.72 19.43 15.26
C ALA A 292 11.44 18.27 15.97
N GLU A 293 12.05 18.51 17.13
CA GLU A 293 12.72 17.47 17.90
C GLU A 293 11.74 16.50 18.58
N PHE A 294 10.49 16.92 18.82
CA PHE A 294 9.46 16.09 19.44
C PHE A 294 8.76 15.19 18.42
N GLU A 295 7.98 14.23 18.94
CA GLU A 295 7.16 13.33 18.12
C GLU A 295 6.03 14.08 17.43
N ALA A 296 5.75 13.70 16.18
CA ALA A 296 4.64 14.25 15.44
C ALA A 296 3.31 13.81 16.07
N TYR A 297 2.34 14.71 16.11
CA TYR A 297 1.04 14.43 16.72
C TYR A 297 -0.11 14.84 15.81
N GLY A 298 -1.24 14.16 15.93
CA GLY A 298 -2.41 14.45 15.11
C GLY A 298 -3.52 13.44 15.29
N PRO A 299 -4.65 13.63 14.60
CA PRO A 299 -5.79 12.73 14.67
C PRO A 299 -5.39 11.27 14.40
N ALA A 300 -4.60 11.02 13.36
CA ALA A 300 -4.20 9.66 13.00
C ALA A 300 -3.52 8.91 14.16
N ILE A 301 -2.59 9.56 14.86
CA ILE A 301 -1.93 8.98 16.05
C ILE A 301 -2.92 8.77 17.20
N ASN A 302 -3.85 9.70 17.44
CA ASN A 302 -4.86 9.56 18.49
C ASN A 302 -5.75 8.33 18.28
N TYR A 303 -6.22 8.11 17.05
CA TYR A 303 -7.02 6.93 16.70
C TYR A 303 -6.21 5.63 16.81
N MET A 304 -4.94 5.64 16.38
CA MET A 304 -4.07 4.47 16.54
C MET A 304 -3.81 4.13 18.02
N HIS A 305 -3.63 5.12 18.88
CA HIS A 305 -3.51 4.91 20.33
C HIS A 305 -4.81 4.40 20.96
N ALA A 306 -5.97 4.79 20.41
CA ALA A 306 -7.29 4.34 20.84
C ALA A 306 -7.65 2.90 20.41
N GLY A 307 -6.72 2.17 19.78
CA GLY A 307 -6.97 0.80 19.34
C GLY A 307 -7.73 0.68 18.00
N CYS A 308 -7.91 1.77 17.25
CA CYS A 308 -8.59 1.75 15.94
C CYS A 308 -7.93 0.73 14.99
N PRO A 309 -8.65 -0.27 14.45
CA PRO A 309 -8.07 -1.29 13.57
C PRO A 309 -7.55 -0.72 12.25
N ALA A 310 -8.32 0.20 11.66
CA ALA A 310 -7.91 0.96 10.49
C ALA A 310 -8.59 2.33 10.43
N LEU A 311 -7.83 3.33 10.00
CA LEU A 311 -8.24 4.71 9.80
C LEU A 311 -7.92 5.12 8.36
N VAL A 312 -8.91 5.55 7.60
CA VAL A 312 -8.71 6.20 6.30
C VAL A 312 -8.80 7.71 6.47
N ALA A 313 -7.75 8.42 6.05
CA ALA A 313 -7.64 9.86 6.25
C ALA A 313 -6.80 10.52 5.15
N THR A 314 -6.83 11.86 5.08
CA THR A 314 -6.11 12.65 4.07
C THR A 314 -4.88 13.36 4.67
N LEU A 315 -3.76 13.35 3.96
CA LEU A 315 -2.51 13.99 4.37
C LEU A 315 -2.53 15.52 4.21
N TRP A 316 -3.36 16.05 3.31
CA TRP A 316 -3.51 17.47 3.04
C TRP A 316 -4.93 17.77 2.51
N ASP A 317 -5.20 19.02 2.14
CA ASP A 317 -6.51 19.48 1.68
C ASP A 317 -6.91 18.89 0.33
N VAL A 318 -8.16 18.43 0.23
CA VAL A 318 -8.73 17.79 -0.96
C VAL A 318 -9.99 18.51 -1.43
N THR A 319 -10.37 18.33 -2.69
CA THR A 319 -11.62 18.89 -3.20
C THR A 319 -12.80 17.94 -3.01
N ASP A 320 -13.97 18.51 -2.66
CA ASP A 320 -15.22 17.80 -2.36
C ASP A 320 -15.56 16.73 -3.42
N LYS A 321 -15.64 17.11 -4.69
CA LYS A 321 -16.09 16.20 -5.76
C LYS A 321 -15.16 15.01 -6.00
N ASP A 322 -13.85 15.19 -5.85
CA ASP A 322 -12.90 14.12 -6.11
C ASP A 322 -12.75 13.18 -4.91
N ILE A 323 -12.80 13.70 -3.68
CA ILE A 323 -12.78 12.84 -2.49
C ILE A 323 -14.08 12.05 -2.36
N ASP A 324 -15.22 12.63 -2.78
CA ASP A 324 -16.49 11.93 -2.83
C ASP A 324 -16.47 10.79 -3.87
N ARG A 325 -15.84 10.99 -5.04
CA ARG A 325 -15.62 9.91 -6.02
C ARG A 325 -14.77 8.78 -5.46
N PHE A 326 -13.66 9.15 -4.81
CA PHE A 326 -12.77 8.20 -4.13
C PHE A 326 -13.54 7.37 -3.09
N ALA A 327 -14.28 8.04 -2.20
CA ALA A 327 -14.98 7.38 -1.11
C ALA A 327 -16.07 6.45 -1.66
N LYS A 328 -16.88 6.91 -2.64
CA LYS A 328 -17.88 6.05 -3.30
C LYS A 328 -17.24 4.80 -3.92
N SER A 329 -16.19 4.97 -4.71
CA SER A 329 -15.49 3.85 -5.37
C SER A 329 -14.86 2.89 -4.36
N THR A 330 -14.30 3.41 -3.26
CA THR A 330 -13.76 2.61 -2.15
C THR A 330 -14.86 1.78 -1.49
N PHE A 331 -15.99 2.40 -1.13
CA PHE A 331 -17.10 1.70 -0.48
C PHE A 331 -17.76 0.65 -1.37
N GLU A 332 -17.87 0.90 -2.67
CA GLU A 332 -18.35 -0.09 -3.63
C GLU A 332 -17.37 -1.27 -3.77
N SER A 333 -16.06 -0.97 -3.91
CA SER A 333 -15.01 -2.00 -4.06
C SER A 333 -14.83 -2.85 -2.80
N TRP A 334 -14.98 -2.24 -1.62
CA TRP A 334 -14.93 -2.94 -0.33
C TRP A 334 -16.21 -3.75 -0.05
N GLY A 335 -17.28 -3.50 -0.81
CA GLY A 335 -18.57 -4.13 -0.64
C GLY A 335 -19.43 -3.52 0.47
N LEU A 336 -19.15 -2.29 0.90
CA LEU A 336 -20.01 -1.54 1.85
C LEU A 336 -21.26 -0.98 1.16
N PHE A 337 -21.11 -0.51 -0.08
CA PHE A 337 -22.21 -0.14 -0.97
C PHE A 337 -22.44 -1.22 -2.01
N GLN A 338 -23.68 -1.35 -2.49
CA GLN A 338 -23.93 -2.16 -3.68
C GLN A 338 -23.37 -1.41 -4.88
N ALA A 339 -22.52 -2.06 -5.68
CA ALA A 339 -22.05 -1.48 -6.92
C ALA A 339 -23.26 -1.16 -7.81
N GLU A 340 -23.38 0.09 -8.24
CA GLU A 340 -24.37 0.44 -9.26
C GLU A 340 -24.00 -0.34 -10.53
N CYS A 341 -24.89 -1.23 -11.01
CA CYS A 341 -24.76 -1.81 -12.34
C CYS A 341 -24.83 -0.69 -13.36
N SER A 342 -23.69 -0.10 -13.70
CA SER A 342 -23.59 0.90 -14.75
C SER A 342 -23.96 0.22 -16.08
N ILE A 343 -25.19 0.42 -16.52
CA ILE A 343 -25.60 0.14 -17.90
C ILE A 343 -24.88 1.19 -18.74
N GLU A 344 -23.63 0.93 -19.10
CA GLU A 344 -22.99 1.67 -20.17
C GLU A 344 -23.77 1.40 -21.46
N LYS A 345 -24.49 2.42 -21.94
CA LYS A 345 -25.01 2.45 -23.31
C LYS A 345 -23.83 2.63 -24.27
N ARG A 346 -23.02 1.58 -24.45
CA ARG A 346 -22.10 1.46 -25.59
C ARG A 346 -22.58 0.31 -26.48
N GLY A 347 -22.58 0.60 -27.78
CA GLY A 347 -23.31 -0.14 -28.81
C GLY A 347 -23.07 -1.65 -28.86
N LYS A 348 -24.12 -2.35 -29.32
CA LYS A 348 -24.21 -3.76 -29.73
C LYS A 348 -22.93 -4.59 -29.54
N GLY A 349 -22.79 -5.14 -28.34
CA GLY A 349 -21.91 -6.25 -28.03
C GLY A 349 -22.24 -6.76 -26.63
N LYS A 350 -23.02 -7.84 -26.52
CA LYS A 350 -23.33 -8.48 -25.22
C LYS A 350 -22.04 -9.12 -24.67
N LYS A 351 -21.19 -8.35 -24.00
CA LYS A 351 -20.37 -8.89 -22.93
C LYS A 351 -21.21 -8.79 -21.65
N LYS A 352 -21.72 -9.93 -21.18
CA LYS A 352 -22.22 -10.03 -19.81
C LYS A 352 -21.06 -9.58 -18.92
N ALA A 353 -21.27 -8.54 -18.11
CA ALA A 353 -20.39 -8.27 -16.99
C ALA A 353 -20.27 -9.59 -16.21
N GLN A 354 -19.07 -10.16 -16.18
CA GLN A 354 -18.78 -11.29 -15.30
C GLN A 354 -19.14 -10.81 -13.90
N HIS A 355 -19.94 -11.59 -13.17
CA HIS A 355 -20.03 -11.42 -11.73
C HIS A 355 -18.60 -11.31 -11.20
N PRO A 356 -18.23 -10.26 -10.44
CA PRO A 356 -16.91 -10.19 -9.85
C PRO A 356 -16.73 -11.46 -9.03
N SER A 357 -15.55 -12.07 -9.11
CA SER A 357 -15.16 -13.20 -8.29
C SER A 357 -15.56 -12.94 -6.82
N THR A 358 -15.99 -14.01 -6.15
CA THR A 358 -16.35 -14.14 -4.73
C THR A 358 -15.19 -13.84 -3.77
N GLU A 359 -14.25 -12.99 -4.15
CA GLU A 359 -13.04 -12.71 -3.40
C GLU A 359 -13.25 -11.50 -2.50
N LYS A 360 -13.03 -11.70 -1.20
CA LYS A 360 -13.16 -10.65 -0.21
C LYS A 360 -12.02 -9.65 -0.40
N VAL A 361 -12.37 -8.40 -0.70
CA VAL A 361 -11.42 -7.29 -0.86
C VAL A 361 -11.18 -6.65 0.51
N SER A 362 -9.94 -6.40 0.87
CA SER A 362 -9.58 -5.68 2.09
C SER A 362 -9.85 -4.19 1.95
N LEU A 363 -10.01 -3.49 3.06
CA LEU A 363 -10.12 -2.04 3.09
C LEU A 363 -8.92 -1.38 2.39
N VAL A 364 -7.72 -1.92 2.58
CA VAL A 364 -6.47 -1.36 2.03
C VAL A 364 -6.45 -1.53 0.50
N GLU A 365 -6.87 -2.70 0.00
CA GLU A 365 -7.03 -2.96 -1.44
C GLU A 365 -8.14 -2.09 -2.04
N ALA A 366 -9.26 -1.92 -1.34
CA ALA A 366 -10.36 -1.07 -1.79
C ALA A 366 -9.95 0.41 -1.87
N VAL A 367 -9.14 0.89 -0.94
CA VAL A 367 -8.57 2.25 -0.99
C VAL A 367 -7.61 2.40 -2.16
N ALA A 368 -6.74 1.41 -2.40
CA ALA A 368 -5.83 1.43 -3.55
C ALA A 368 -6.61 1.55 -4.88
N LYS A 369 -7.67 0.75 -5.05
CA LYS A 369 -8.59 0.84 -6.20
C LYS A 369 -9.34 2.17 -6.26
N GLY A 370 -9.83 2.65 -5.12
CA GLY A 370 -10.59 3.90 -5.02
C GLY A 370 -9.81 5.13 -5.49
N ARG A 371 -8.48 5.12 -5.37
CA ARG A 371 -7.62 6.22 -5.87
C ARG A 371 -7.74 6.43 -7.38
N GLU A 372 -8.04 5.38 -8.14
CA GLU A 372 -8.18 5.46 -9.60
C GLU A 372 -9.40 6.28 -10.04
N ALA A 373 -10.41 6.40 -9.17
CA ALA A 373 -11.65 7.13 -9.44
C ALA A 373 -11.48 8.66 -9.36
N CYS A 374 -10.39 9.16 -8.75
CA CYS A 374 -10.10 10.59 -8.71
C CYS A 374 -9.63 11.10 -10.07
N ASN A 375 -10.11 12.28 -10.48
CA ASN A 375 -9.56 12.97 -11.64
C ASN A 375 -8.14 13.46 -11.36
N LEU A 376 -7.92 14.06 -10.18
CA LEU A 376 -6.62 14.54 -9.76
C LEU A 376 -5.88 13.47 -8.95
N ARG A 377 -5.28 12.49 -9.64
CA ARG A 377 -4.58 11.35 -9.01
C ARG A 377 -3.54 11.77 -7.97
N TYR A 378 -2.73 12.77 -8.27
CA TYR A 378 -1.64 13.19 -7.37
C TYR A 378 -2.03 14.29 -6.37
N LEU A 379 -3.05 15.11 -6.65
CA LEU A 379 -3.45 16.18 -5.73
C LEU A 379 -4.51 15.73 -4.74
N ASN A 380 -5.41 14.83 -5.13
CA ASN A 380 -6.48 14.33 -4.29
C ASN A 380 -6.27 12.87 -3.88
N ALA A 381 -6.06 11.96 -4.84
CA ALA A 381 -5.98 10.54 -4.53
C ALA A 381 -4.75 10.18 -3.68
N ALA A 382 -3.60 10.78 -4.01
CA ALA A 382 -2.35 10.61 -3.25
C ALA A 382 -2.40 11.22 -1.83
N ALA A 383 -3.39 12.08 -1.55
CA ALA A 383 -3.60 12.56 -0.19
C ALA A 383 -4.12 11.43 0.71
N VAL A 384 -4.81 10.43 0.16
CA VAL A 384 -5.49 9.41 0.98
C VAL A 384 -4.53 8.32 1.44
N CYS A 385 -4.46 8.11 2.74
CA CYS A 385 -3.69 7.06 3.39
C CYS A 385 -4.56 6.22 4.32
N VAL A 386 -4.15 4.96 4.51
CA VAL A 386 -4.73 4.06 5.51
C VAL A 386 -3.72 3.87 6.62
N TYR A 387 -4.10 4.16 7.87
CA TYR A 387 -3.35 3.80 9.05
C TYR A 387 -4.01 2.57 9.69
N GLY A 388 -3.33 1.43 9.80
CA GLY A 388 -3.93 0.23 10.38
C GLY A 388 -3.46 -1.08 9.77
N VAL A 389 -4.32 -2.09 9.89
CA VAL A 389 -4.18 -3.42 9.30
C VAL A 389 -5.27 -3.68 8.27
N PRO A 390 -5.16 -4.73 7.43
CA PRO A 390 -6.23 -5.12 6.52
C PRO A 390 -7.55 -5.39 7.26
N VAL A 391 -8.65 -4.83 6.76
CA VAL A 391 -10.00 -4.99 7.31
C VAL A 391 -10.95 -5.53 6.26
N TYR A 392 -11.78 -6.51 6.62
CA TYR A 392 -12.78 -7.12 5.75
C TYR A 392 -14.18 -6.99 6.34
N LEU A 393 -15.18 -6.85 5.47
CA LEU A 393 -16.58 -6.92 5.86
C LEU A 393 -17.01 -8.39 6.04
N LYS A 394 -17.77 -8.67 7.10
CA LYS A 394 -18.35 -10.00 7.37
C LYS A 394 -19.55 -10.31 6.47
#